data_AF-S4Y411-F1
#
_entry.id   AF-S4Y411-F1
#
_cell.length_a   1.000
_cell.length_b   1.000
_cell.length_c   1.000
_cell.angle_alpha   90.00
_cell.angle_beta   90.00
_cell.angle_gamma   90.00
#
_symmetry.space_group_name_H-M   'P 1'
#
loop_
_entity.id
_entity.type
_entity.pdbx_description
1 polymer ?
#
loop_
_entity_poly.entity_id
_entity_poly.type
_entity_poly.pdbx_seq_one_letter_code
_entity_poly.pdbx_strand_id
1 'polypeptide(L)'
;MLALAAAAIAGCTGQLGGRDGSQPGGDGDGDGDGGGITLPDGTESVSLLPARIRRLTNAEYAASARALTRTTAAPSDGFAPDSRQDGYTVNDAQRVDPVLAKQLAGAAEALAAEVKGKLAELAPCADPAAQGESCAADFIKSFGGRAYRRPLDTAEIDGLLGVYRVGAKGATYADGIELIARAVLQSAGFLYLTEIGDGSGGSALALTPYELASSLSYLITAGPPDDALLEAATSGALSTSEGREAEVRRLLQTSAARDRIVRIVREWLGIDRIAMTAKDSNVYGEFAGVRPSMEIETEAFVNEVLSSSNGTVGELLGADWSVIDEPLRGFYGA
;
A
#
# COMPACT_ATOMS: atom_id res chain seq x y z
N MET A 1 -33.07 -52.74 -21.03
CA MET A 1 -33.40 -51.89 -22.18
C MET A 1 -34.24 -50.72 -21.65
N LEU A 2 -33.85 -49.50 -22.03
CA LEU A 2 -34.22 -48.17 -21.53
C LEU A 2 -35.66 -47.95 -21.01
N ALA A 3 -35.78 -47.18 -19.91
CA ALA A 3 -36.46 -45.86 -19.82
C ALA A 3 -36.57 -45.48 -18.33
N LEU A 4 -35.80 -44.52 -17.81
CA LEU A 4 -35.92 -43.05 -17.88
C LEU A 4 -36.29 -42.54 -16.46
N ALA A 5 -35.29 -41.98 -15.78
CA ALA A 5 -35.40 -41.39 -14.45
C ALA A 5 -35.89 -39.93 -14.56
N ALA A 6 -36.86 -39.57 -13.72
CA ALA A 6 -37.25 -38.18 -13.47
C ALA A 6 -37.22 -37.96 -11.94
N ALA A 7 -36.18 -37.27 -11.46
CA ALA A 7 -36.11 -36.76 -10.11
C ALA A 7 -36.36 -35.25 -10.16
N ALA A 8 -37.45 -34.81 -9.50
CA ALA A 8 -37.86 -33.42 -9.43
C ALA A 8 -36.90 -32.63 -8.53
N ILE A 9 -36.42 -31.49 -9.04
CA ILE A 9 -35.66 -30.50 -8.27
C ILE A 9 -36.68 -29.64 -7.52
N ALA A 10 -36.68 -29.71 -6.19
CA ALA A 10 -37.40 -28.78 -5.33
C ALA A 10 -36.66 -27.44 -5.33
N GLY A 11 -37.17 -26.46 -6.07
CA GLY A 11 -36.78 -25.06 -5.95
C GLY A 11 -37.53 -24.41 -4.79
N CYS A 12 -36.82 -23.84 -3.82
CA CYS A 12 -37.41 -22.96 -2.83
C CYS A 12 -37.61 -21.56 -3.45
N THR A 13 -38.86 -21.18 -3.67
CA THR A 13 -39.27 -19.80 -3.95
C THR A 13 -39.42 -19.06 -2.61
N GLY A 14 -38.53 -18.10 -2.33
CA GLY A 14 -38.63 -17.20 -1.17
C GLY A 14 -39.29 -15.89 -1.57
N GLN A 15 -40.45 -15.61 -0.99
CA GLN A 15 -41.34 -14.48 -1.26
C GLN A 15 -40.89 -13.24 -0.46
N LEU A 16 -40.65 -12.12 -1.15
CA LEU A 16 -40.39 -10.82 -0.51
C LEU A 16 -41.69 -10.27 0.08
N GLY A 17 -41.80 -10.30 1.40
CA GLY A 17 -42.88 -9.67 2.14
C GLY A 17 -42.60 -8.19 2.34
N GLY A 18 -43.39 -7.33 1.69
CA GLY A 18 -43.51 -5.93 2.06
C GLY A 18 -44.14 -5.78 3.44
N ARG A 19 -43.60 -4.86 4.24
CA ARG A 19 -44.27 -4.34 5.44
C ARG A 19 -44.10 -2.84 5.49
N ASP A 20 -45.22 -2.16 5.24
CA ASP A 20 -45.53 -0.85 5.82
C ASP A 20 -45.45 -0.96 7.35
N GLY A 21 -44.92 0.08 7.98
CA GLY A 21 -44.78 0.14 9.44
C GLY A 21 -44.19 1.43 9.96
N SER A 22 -44.95 2.52 9.82
CA SER A 22 -45.20 3.54 10.85
C SER A 22 -44.01 4.04 11.70
N GLN A 23 -43.64 5.28 11.39
CA GLN A 23 -42.88 6.22 12.20
C GLN A 23 -43.48 6.45 13.60
N PRO A 24 -42.66 6.46 14.67
CA PRO A 24 -42.93 7.28 15.84
C PRO A 24 -41.90 8.41 15.92
N GLY A 25 -42.41 9.64 16.06
CA GLY A 25 -41.61 10.80 16.42
C GLY A 25 -41.00 10.64 17.80
N GLY A 26 -39.77 11.13 17.93
CA GLY A 26 -39.07 11.30 19.19
C GLY A 26 -38.13 12.47 19.03
N ASP A 27 -38.58 13.65 19.47
CA ASP A 27 -37.76 14.83 19.65
C ASP A 27 -36.63 14.52 20.63
N GLY A 28 -35.40 14.79 20.20
CA GLY A 28 -34.19 14.63 20.99
C GLY A 28 -33.11 15.55 20.44
N ASP A 29 -33.18 16.82 20.84
CA ASP A 29 -32.11 17.79 20.69
C ASP A 29 -30.83 17.22 21.33
N GLY A 30 -29.84 16.96 20.48
CA GLY A 30 -28.50 16.54 20.85
C GLY A 30 -27.52 17.16 19.89
N ASP A 31 -27.14 18.40 20.16
CA ASP A 31 -26.00 19.07 19.54
C ASP A 31 -24.73 18.23 19.77
N GLY A 32 -24.37 17.48 18.74
CA GLY A 32 -23.12 16.76 18.61
C GLY A 32 -22.55 17.05 17.24
N ASP A 33 -21.81 18.15 17.15
CA ASP A 33 -21.05 18.58 15.97
C ASP A 33 -19.93 17.56 15.68
N GLY A 34 -20.30 16.46 15.04
CA GLY A 34 -19.39 15.52 14.42
C GLY A 34 -19.39 15.77 12.93
N GLY A 35 -18.30 16.34 12.41
CA GLY A 35 -18.16 16.76 11.01
C GLY A 35 -18.64 15.72 10.00
N GLY A 36 -19.87 15.90 9.52
CA GLY A 36 -20.46 15.12 8.46
C GLY A 36 -19.89 15.57 7.12
N ILE A 37 -19.21 14.67 6.42
CA ILE A 37 -18.86 14.87 5.02
C ILE A 37 -20.18 14.91 4.25
N THR A 38 -20.56 16.06 3.70
CA THR A 38 -21.70 16.17 2.79
C THR A 38 -21.29 15.53 1.46
N LEU A 39 -21.72 14.29 1.26
CA LEU A 39 -21.62 13.61 -0.02
C LEU A 39 -22.65 14.23 -1.00
N PRO A 40 -22.40 14.19 -2.32
CA PRO A 40 -23.38 14.63 -3.31
C PRO A 40 -24.76 13.97 -3.11
N ASP A 41 -25.83 14.69 -3.39
CA ASP A 41 -27.20 14.17 -3.27
C ASP A 41 -27.37 12.87 -4.07
N GLY A 42 -27.86 11.82 -3.41
CA GLY A 42 -28.04 10.49 -3.99
C GLY A 42 -26.89 9.51 -3.73
N THR A 43 -25.86 9.90 -2.97
CA THR A 43 -24.88 8.93 -2.47
C THR A 43 -25.53 8.07 -1.40
N GLU A 44 -25.80 6.79 -1.68
CA GLU A 44 -26.29 5.86 -0.65
C GLU A 44 -25.38 5.90 0.57
N SER A 45 -25.95 5.67 1.76
CA SER A 45 -25.20 5.58 3.01
C SER A 45 -24.01 4.64 2.81
N VAL A 46 -22.80 5.19 2.75
CA VAL A 46 -21.59 4.40 2.51
C VAL A 46 -21.48 3.42 3.67
N SER A 47 -21.62 2.13 3.39
CA SER A 47 -21.35 1.10 4.39
C SER A 47 -19.91 1.29 4.84
N LEU A 48 -19.70 1.54 6.14
CA LEU A 48 -18.35 1.63 6.69
C LEU A 48 -17.60 0.33 6.37
N LEU A 49 -16.32 0.47 6.04
CA LEU A 49 -15.47 -0.71 5.86
C LEU A 49 -15.37 -1.47 7.19
N PRO A 50 -15.35 -2.81 7.15
CA PRO A 50 -15.11 -3.60 8.35
C PRO A 50 -13.70 -3.33 8.89
N ALA A 51 -13.55 -3.46 10.21
CA ALA A 51 -12.23 -3.50 10.84
C ALA A 51 -11.38 -4.59 10.17
N ARG A 52 -10.13 -4.26 9.82
CA ARG A 52 -9.29 -5.19 9.05
C ARG A 52 -7.81 -5.07 9.39
N ILE A 53 -7.12 -6.17 9.12
CA ILE A 53 -5.66 -6.24 9.06
C ILE A 53 -5.34 -6.71 7.64
N ARG A 54 -4.62 -5.90 6.88
CA ARG A 54 -4.33 -6.18 5.47
C ARG A 54 -2.82 -6.22 5.23
N ARG A 55 -2.37 -7.14 4.38
CA ARG A 55 -0.97 -7.16 3.93
C ARG A 55 -0.74 -5.98 2.99
N LEU A 56 0.49 -5.49 2.93
CA LEU A 56 0.94 -4.63 1.84
C LEU A 56 0.96 -5.41 0.51
N THR A 57 0.45 -4.81 -0.57
CA THR A 57 0.75 -5.30 -1.94
C THR A 57 2.26 -5.33 -2.17
N ASN A 58 2.71 -6.01 -3.22
CA ASN A 58 4.12 -6.00 -3.64
C ASN A 58 4.62 -4.60 -3.99
N ALA A 59 3.74 -3.73 -4.52
CA ALA A 59 4.07 -2.34 -4.81
C ALA A 59 4.20 -1.51 -3.54
N GLU A 60 3.27 -1.67 -2.60
CA GLU A 60 3.27 -1.00 -1.30
C GLU A 60 4.46 -1.45 -0.43
N TYR A 61 4.79 -2.74 -0.45
CA TYR A 61 5.99 -3.30 0.17
C TYR A 61 7.25 -2.64 -0.39
N ALA A 62 7.37 -2.53 -1.71
CA ALA A 62 8.54 -1.93 -2.33
C ALA A 62 8.68 -0.44 -2.04
N ALA A 63 7.58 0.32 -2.06
CA ALA A 63 7.58 1.73 -1.65
C ALA A 63 8.00 1.87 -0.18
N SER A 64 7.47 1.03 0.71
CA SER A 64 7.80 1.04 2.14
C SER A 64 9.24 0.67 2.42
N ALA A 65 9.75 -0.37 1.76
CA ALA A 65 11.14 -0.79 1.88
C ALA A 65 12.10 0.29 1.35
N ARG A 66 11.78 0.93 0.22
CA ARG A 66 12.57 2.05 -0.32
C ARG A 66 12.61 3.25 0.63
N ALA A 67 11.46 3.67 1.14
CA ALA A 67 11.39 4.78 2.11
C ALA A 67 12.20 4.47 3.38
N LEU A 68 12.14 3.22 3.86
CA LEU A 68 12.77 2.81 5.12
C LEU A 68 14.29 2.59 5.01
N THR A 69 14.76 2.00 3.90
CA THR A 69 16.15 1.52 3.75
C THR A 69 16.98 2.33 2.74
N ARG A 70 16.33 3.25 2.02
CA ARG A 70 16.93 4.02 0.92
C ARG A 70 17.53 3.12 -0.17
N THR A 71 16.97 1.92 -0.38
CA THR A 71 17.40 1.04 -1.47
C THR A 71 17.01 1.65 -2.82
N THR A 72 17.85 1.44 -3.83
CA THR A 72 17.51 1.70 -5.24
C THR A 72 17.13 0.41 -5.96
N ALA A 73 17.22 -0.75 -5.29
CA ALA A 73 16.78 -2.01 -5.81
C ALA A 73 15.26 -2.08 -5.90
N ALA A 74 14.77 -3.13 -6.56
CA ALA A 74 13.37 -3.48 -6.64
C ALA A 74 13.10 -4.68 -5.70
N PRO A 75 12.79 -4.43 -4.42
CA PRO A 75 12.82 -5.46 -3.38
C PRO A 75 11.66 -6.46 -3.45
N SER A 76 10.66 -6.21 -4.30
CA SER A 76 9.56 -7.15 -4.58
C SER A 76 9.66 -7.78 -5.97
N ASP A 77 10.76 -7.56 -6.71
CA ASP A 77 10.97 -8.23 -7.99
C ASP A 77 11.05 -9.74 -7.79
N GLY A 78 10.26 -10.47 -8.56
CA GLY A 78 10.15 -11.92 -8.46
C GLY A 78 9.27 -12.41 -7.31
N PHE A 79 8.59 -11.53 -6.57
CA PHE A 79 7.52 -11.95 -5.67
C PHE A 79 6.38 -12.60 -6.46
N ALA A 80 5.67 -13.53 -5.81
CA ALA A 80 4.43 -14.04 -6.38
C ALA A 80 3.47 -12.85 -6.63
N PRO A 81 2.80 -12.79 -7.80
CA PRO A 81 1.88 -11.70 -8.10
C PRO A 81 0.77 -11.58 -7.05
N ASP A 82 0.40 -10.35 -6.74
CA ASP A 82 -0.73 -10.07 -5.87
C ASP A 82 -2.06 -10.56 -6.48
N SER A 83 -3.02 -10.92 -5.62
CA SER A 83 -4.38 -11.24 -6.03
C SER A 83 -5.09 -10.04 -6.65
N ARG A 84 -5.95 -10.31 -7.63
CA ARG A 84 -6.76 -9.31 -8.33
C ARG A 84 -8.24 -9.48 -8.04
N GLN A 85 -8.97 -8.38 -7.88
CA GLN A 85 -10.42 -8.34 -7.81
C GLN A 85 -10.93 -7.19 -8.69
N ASP A 86 -11.92 -7.49 -9.54
CA ASP A 86 -12.54 -6.51 -10.45
C ASP A 86 -11.53 -5.71 -11.29
N GLY A 87 -10.42 -6.35 -11.67
CA GLY A 87 -9.35 -5.76 -12.48
C GLY A 87 -8.22 -5.11 -11.66
N TYR A 88 -8.43 -4.84 -10.37
CA TYR A 88 -7.48 -4.14 -9.51
C TYR A 88 -6.70 -5.08 -8.60
N THR A 89 -5.47 -4.69 -8.27
CA THR A 89 -4.72 -5.34 -7.21
C THR A 89 -5.36 -4.98 -5.87
N VAL A 90 -5.75 -6.00 -5.11
CA VAL A 90 -6.39 -5.79 -3.81
C VAL A 90 -5.49 -6.22 -2.67
N ASN A 91 -5.66 -5.53 -1.54
CA ASN A 91 -4.98 -5.80 -0.28
C ASN A 91 -5.73 -6.82 0.59
N ASP A 92 -6.87 -7.32 0.12
CA ASP A 92 -7.74 -8.23 0.89
C ASP A 92 -7.40 -9.70 0.62
N ALA A 93 -7.53 -10.54 1.65
CA ALA A 93 -7.26 -11.98 1.65
C ALA A 93 -5.84 -12.41 1.19
N GLN A 94 -4.86 -11.50 1.15
CA GLN A 94 -3.49 -11.82 0.79
C GLN A 94 -2.78 -12.57 1.93
N ARG A 95 -2.66 -13.89 1.78
CA ARG A 95 -1.98 -14.77 2.74
C ARG A 95 -0.49 -14.87 2.42
N VAL A 96 0.31 -15.08 3.46
CA VAL A 96 1.73 -15.43 3.29
C VAL A 96 1.81 -16.96 3.20
N ASP A 97 1.83 -17.47 1.97
CA ASP A 97 2.14 -18.87 1.72
C ASP A 97 3.66 -19.13 1.84
N PRO A 98 4.13 -20.39 1.85
CA PRO A 98 5.54 -20.71 2.03
C PRO A 98 6.48 -20.12 0.95
N VAL A 99 6.00 -19.93 -0.28
CA VAL A 99 6.78 -19.30 -1.36
C VAL A 99 6.96 -17.82 -1.05
N LEU A 100 5.87 -17.11 -0.74
CA LEU A 100 5.93 -15.71 -0.38
C LEU A 100 6.75 -15.48 0.91
N ALA A 101 6.63 -16.36 1.90
CA ALA A 101 7.44 -16.31 3.12
C ALA A 101 8.95 -16.34 2.80
N LYS A 102 9.37 -17.23 1.89
CA LYS A 102 10.77 -17.33 1.45
C LYS A 102 11.21 -16.08 0.68
N GLN A 103 10.34 -15.53 -0.17
CA GLN A 103 10.62 -14.30 -0.92
C GLN A 103 10.78 -13.09 0.01
N LEU A 104 9.89 -12.94 0.99
CA LEU A 104 9.96 -11.90 2.02
C LEU A 104 11.23 -12.02 2.87
N ALA A 105 11.60 -13.23 3.28
CA ALA A 105 12.84 -13.48 4.03
C ALA A 105 14.09 -13.10 3.22
N GLY A 106 14.14 -13.49 1.94
CA GLY A 106 15.26 -13.14 1.05
C GLY A 106 15.36 -11.62 0.80
N ALA A 107 14.23 -10.95 0.60
CA ALA A 107 14.20 -9.49 0.46
C ALA A 107 14.65 -8.79 1.75
N ALA A 108 14.17 -9.25 2.91
CA ALA A 108 14.59 -8.71 4.20
C ALA A 108 16.09 -8.89 4.49
N GLU A 109 16.67 -10.03 4.09
CA GLU A 109 18.11 -10.27 4.18
C GLU A 109 18.91 -9.30 3.30
N ALA A 110 18.53 -9.15 2.03
CA ALA A 110 19.21 -8.25 1.10
C ALA A 110 19.13 -6.78 1.56
N LEU A 111 17.95 -6.34 1.99
CA LEU A 111 17.72 -5.00 2.51
C LEU A 111 18.46 -4.74 3.82
N ALA A 112 18.51 -5.71 4.73
CA ALA A 112 19.26 -5.58 5.98
C ALA A 112 20.77 -5.45 5.73
N ALA A 113 21.31 -6.19 4.75
CA ALA A 113 22.70 -6.04 4.33
C ALA A 113 22.98 -4.64 3.75
N GLU A 114 22.04 -4.06 3.00
CA GLU A 114 22.15 -2.65 2.57
C GLU A 114 22.12 -1.67 3.75
N VAL A 115 21.24 -1.89 4.74
CA VAL A 115 21.18 -1.05 5.95
C VAL A 115 22.52 -1.06 6.68
N LYS A 116 23.16 -2.23 6.79
CA LYS A 116 24.51 -2.38 7.33
C LYS A 116 25.58 -1.65 6.51
N GLY A 117 25.41 -1.58 5.19
CA GLY A 117 26.25 -0.75 4.33
C GLY A 117 26.06 0.76 4.52
N LYS A 118 24.94 1.20 5.12
CA LYS A 118 24.52 2.60 5.26
C LYS A 118 24.44 3.07 6.73
N LEU A 119 25.22 2.46 7.63
CA LEU A 119 25.15 2.75 9.08
C LEU A 119 25.38 4.21 9.42
N ALA A 120 26.30 4.90 8.75
CA ALA A 120 26.58 6.32 9.01
C ALA A 120 25.34 7.20 8.82
N GLU A 121 24.42 6.79 7.93
CA GLU A 121 23.19 7.52 7.63
C GLU A 121 22.00 7.04 8.46
N LEU A 122 21.89 5.72 8.67
CA LEU A 122 20.69 5.10 9.25
C LEU A 122 20.83 4.78 10.75
N ALA A 123 22.03 4.43 11.20
CA ALA A 123 22.33 4.03 12.58
C ALA A 123 23.69 4.57 13.05
N PRO A 124 23.89 5.90 13.06
CA PRO A 124 25.16 6.49 13.45
C PRO A 124 25.46 6.22 14.93
N CYS A 125 26.70 5.85 15.24
CA CYS A 125 27.16 5.65 16.61
C CYS A 125 28.62 6.06 16.75
N ALA A 126 28.91 7.03 17.63
CA ALA A 126 30.25 7.61 17.76
C ALA A 126 31.24 6.63 18.42
N ASP A 127 30.80 5.90 19.43
CA ASP A 127 31.58 4.85 20.09
C ASP A 127 30.73 3.57 20.23
N PRO A 128 30.68 2.71 19.20
CA PRO A 128 29.89 1.49 19.25
C PRO A 128 30.34 0.51 20.36
N ALA A 129 31.58 0.60 20.83
CA ALA A 129 32.09 -0.28 21.88
C ALA A 129 31.52 0.09 23.26
N ALA A 130 31.40 1.40 23.55
CA ALA A 130 30.83 1.87 24.81
C ALA A 130 29.31 2.15 24.74
N GLN A 131 28.80 2.53 23.56
CA GLN A 131 27.44 3.07 23.37
C GLN A 131 26.58 2.23 22.43
N GLY A 132 27.05 1.06 21.97
CA GLY A 132 26.36 0.28 20.96
C GLY A 132 24.90 -0.03 21.30
N GLU A 133 24.59 -0.35 22.56
CA GLU A 133 23.22 -0.64 22.98
C GLU A 133 22.31 0.61 22.97
N SER A 134 22.80 1.78 23.41
CA SER A 134 22.01 3.03 23.34
C SER A 134 21.82 3.48 21.89
N CYS A 135 22.87 3.41 21.07
CA CYS A 135 22.77 3.70 19.64
C CYS A 135 21.78 2.75 18.94
N ALA A 136 21.77 1.46 19.31
CA ALA A 136 20.81 0.50 18.78
C ALA A 136 19.37 0.82 19.23
N ALA A 137 19.17 1.27 20.47
CA ALA A 137 17.84 1.71 20.93
C ALA A 137 17.32 2.91 20.12
N ASP A 138 18.18 3.88 19.79
CA ASP A 138 17.81 5.03 18.96
C ASP A 138 17.53 4.63 17.51
N PHE A 139 18.32 3.69 16.97
CA PHE A 139 18.02 3.06 15.68
C PHE A 139 16.66 2.35 15.70
N ILE A 140 16.36 1.55 16.73
CA ILE A 140 15.09 0.83 16.86
C ILE A 140 13.91 1.80 16.89
N LYS A 141 13.98 2.88 17.69
CA LYS A 141 12.89 3.86 17.77
C LYS A 141 12.64 4.55 16.43
N SER A 142 13.70 4.95 15.73
CA SER A 142 13.57 5.67 14.47
C SER A 142 13.23 4.75 13.29
N PHE A 143 13.97 3.66 13.10
CA PHE A 143 13.77 2.69 12.03
C PHE A 143 12.50 1.87 12.24
N GLY A 144 12.32 1.31 13.44
CA GLY A 144 11.10 0.58 13.81
C GLY A 144 9.87 1.48 13.76
N GLY A 145 9.97 2.73 14.25
CA GLY A 145 8.83 3.65 14.27
C GLY A 145 8.32 3.97 12.87
N ARG A 146 9.23 4.20 11.91
CA ARG A 146 8.88 4.34 10.49
C ARG A 146 8.37 3.04 9.87
N ALA A 147 8.98 1.91 10.21
CA ALA A 147 8.56 0.60 9.69
C ALA A 147 7.15 0.22 10.14
N TYR A 148 6.79 0.51 11.40
CA TYR A 148 5.50 0.18 11.99
C TYR A 148 4.50 1.33 11.86
N ARG A 149 4.98 2.49 11.40
CA ARG A 149 4.20 3.71 11.12
C ARG A 149 3.52 4.29 12.36
N ARG A 150 4.10 4.00 13.52
CA ARG A 150 3.72 4.49 14.85
C ARG A 150 4.90 4.39 15.80
N PRO A 151 4.90 5.13 16.91
CA PRO A 151 5.83 4.87 18.01
C PRO A 151 5.76 3.41 18.45
N LEU A 152 6.93 2.81 18.68
CA LEU A 152 7.03 1.49 19.28
C LEU A 152 6.72 1.58 20.77
N ASP A 153 6.07 0.55 21.29
CA ASP A 153 5.93 0.39 22.73
C ASP A 153 7.25 -0.13 23.35
N THR A 154 7.32 -0.07 24.69
CA THR A 154 8.52 -0.50 25.43
C THR A 154 8.85 -1.98 25.19
N ALA A 155 7.85 -2.85 25.07
CA ALA A 155 8.07 -4.29 24.88
C ALA A 155 8.63 -4.59 23.48
N GLU A 156 8.18 -3.86 22.46
CA GLU A 156 8.72 -3.93 21.10
C GLU A 156 10.18 -3.48 21.06
N ILE A 157 10.51 -2.38 21.75
CA ILE A 157 11.89 -1.88 21.85
C ILE A 157 12.78 -2.91 22.56
N ASP A 158 12.34 -3.41 23.71
CA ASP A 158 13.10 -4.38 24.51
C ASP A 158 13.31 -5.70 23.75
N GLY A 159 12.29 -6.17 23.03
CA GLY A 159 12.38 -7.35 22.17
C GLY A 159 13.43 -7.18 21.07
N LEU A 160 13.42 -6.04 20.37
CA LEU A 160 14.39 -5.73 19.33
C LEU A 160 15.81 -5.48 19.89
N LEU A 161 15.95 -4.95 21.10
CA LEU A 161 17.23 -4.90 21.81
C LEU A 161 17.74 -6.31 22.14
N GLY A 162 16.84 -7.25 22.46
CA GLY A 162 17.19 -8.67 22.55
C GLY A 162 17.81 -9.20 21.25
N VAL A 163 17.19 -8.89 20.11
CA VAL A 163 17.70 -9.25 18.77
C VAL A 163 19.07 -8.61 18.52
N TYR A 164 19.24 -7.32 18.82
CA TYR A 164 20.52 -6.63 18.72
C TYR A 164 21.63 -7.35 19.49
N ARG A 165 21.38 -7.69 20.76
CA ARG A 165 22.37 -8.37 21.62
C ARG A 165 22.77 -9.74 21.05
N VAL A 166 21.84 -10.46 20.42
CA VAL A 166 22.15 -11.73 19.72
C VAL A 166 23.06 -11.47 18.53
N GLY A 167 22.73 -10.49 17.68
CA GLY A 167 23.50 -10.18 16.48
C GLY A 167 24.89 -9.62 16.78
N ALA A 168 25.03 -8.82 17.84
CA ALA A 168 26.30 -8.22 18.25
C ALA A 168 27.19 -9.17 19.06
N LYS A 169 26.66 -10.28 19.61
CA LYS A 169 27.41 -11.17 20.50
C LYS A 169 28.55 -11.88 19.75
N GLY A 170 29.79 -11.53 20.09
CA GLY A 170 30.98 -12.06 19.43
C GLY A 170 31.18 -11.54 18.01
N ALA A 171 30.48 -10.46 17.66
CA ALA A 171 30.47 -9.83 16.34
C ALA A 171 30.57 -8.30 16.51
N THR A 172 29.99 -7.52 15.60
CA THR A 172 30.07 -6.04 15.62
C THR A 172 28.71 -5.38 15.87
N TYR A 173 28.72 -4.09 16.22
CA TYR A 173 27.52 -3.25 16.24
C TYR A 173 26.74 -3.33 14.92
N ALA A 174 27.47 -3.32 13.80
CA ALA A 174 26.92 -3.43 12.46
C ALA A 174 26.11 -4.74 12.25
N ASP A 175 26.62 -5.87 12.76
CA ASP A 175 25.91 -7.16 12.71
C ASP A 175 24.64 -7.16 13.57
N GLY A 176 24.70 -6.49 14.72
CA GLY A 176 23.52 -6.24 15.56
C GLY A 176 22.44 -5.43 14.84
N ILE A 177 22.81 -4.31 14.20
CA ILE A 177 21.89 -3.47 13.44
C ILE A 177 21.30 -4.20 12.23
N GLU A 178 22.11 -4.97 11.50
CA GLU A 178 21.63 -5.81 10.40
C GLU A 178 20.55 -6.79 10.88
N LEU A 179 20.77 -7.45 12.02
CA LEU A 179 19.82 -8.40 12.54
C LEU A 179 18.51 -7.73 13.01
N ILE A 180 18.58 -6.53 13.59
CA ILE A 180 17.38 -5.71 13.88
C ILE A 180 16.62 -5.40 12.59
N ALA A 181 17.31 -4.87 11.57
CA ALA A 181 16.67 -4.49 10.30
C ALA A 181 15.98 -5.69 9.65
N ARG A 182 16.64 -6.85 9.64
CA ARG A 182 16.06 -8.11 9.15
C ARG A 182 14.85 -8.56 9.97
N ALA A 183 14.86 -8.39 11.29
CA ALA A 183 13.74 -8.74 12.14
C ALA A 183 12.53 -7.81 11.89
N VAL A 184 12.77 -6.51 11.79
CA VAL A 184 11.73 -5.51 11.52
C VAL A 184 11.09 -5.72 10.15
N LEU A 185 11.88 -5.96 9.09
CA LEU A 185 11.39 -6.15 7.72
C LEU A 185 10.58 -7.45 7.52
N GLN A 186 10.66 -8.40 8.45
CA GLN A 186 9.87 -9.64 8.45
C GLN A 186 8.71 -9.61 9.44
N SER A 187 8.56 -8.54 10.22
CA SER A 187 7.54 -8.50 11.26
C SER A 187 6.17 -8.15 10.70
N ALA A 188 5.12 -8.52 11.44
CA ALA A 188 3.75 -8.15 11.10
C ALA A 188 3.57 -6.61 11.05
N GLY A 189 4.25 -5.87 11.94
CA GLY A 189 4.17 -4.41 11.97
C GLY A 189 4.69 -3.74 10.70
N PHE A 190 5.64 -4.36 10.00
CA PHE A 190 6.09 -3.87 8.69
C PHE A 190 5.19 -4.35 7.55
N LEU A 191 4.85 -5.64 7.54
CA LEU A 191 4.17 -6.32 6.43
C LEU A 191 2.67 -6.05 6.34
N TYR A 192 2.04 -5.59 7.42
CA TYR A 192 0.60 -5.39 7.50
C TYR A 192 0.26 -3.97 7.96
N LEU A 193 -0.90 -3.49 7.49
CA LEU A 193 -1.57 -2.31 8.03
C LEU A 193 -2.76 -2.76 8.86
N THR A 194 -2.99 -2.06 9.97
CA THR A 194 -4.16 -2.24 10.81
C THR A 194 -5.12 -1.08 10.62
N GLU A 195 -6.40 -1.41 10.59
CA GLU A 195 -7.51 -0.47 10.68
C GLU A 195 -8.49 -1.05 11.70
N ILE A 196 -8.03 -1.15 12.94
CA ILE A 196 -8.72 -1.82 14.05
C ILE A 196 -9.00 -0.87 15.22
N GLY A 197 -8.56 0.39 15.14
CA GLY A 197 -8.75 1.41 16.15
C GLY A 197 -7.99 1.14 17.44
N ASP A 198 -8.36 1.87 18.49
CA ASP A 198 -7.82 1.69 19.85
C ASP A 198 -8.63 0.67 20.68
N GLY A 199 -9.60 0.00 20.06
CA GLY A 199 -10.52 -0.91 20.74
C GLY A 199 -11.65 -0.22 21.50
N SER A 200 -11.82 1.11 21.36
CA SER A 200 -13.02 1.80 21.82
C SER A 200 -14.24 1.25 21.07
N GLY A 201 -15.12 0.56 21.80
CA GLY A 201 -16.33 -0.02 21.22
C GLY A 201 -17.30 1.06 20.72
N GLY A 202 -18.11 0.73 19.71
CA GLY A 202 -19.10 1.64 19.13
C GLY A 202 -19.79 1.05 17.91
N SER A 203 -20.78 1.76 17.37
CA SER A 203 -21.42 1.42 16.08
C SER A 203 -20.52 1.71 14.88
N ALA A 204 -19.50 2.54 15.06
CA ALA A 204 -18.45 2.84 14.08
C ALA A 204 -17.08 2.76 14.77
N LEU A 205 -16.10 2.20 14.07
CA LEU A 205 -14.72 2.12 14.54
C LEU A 205 -13.97 3.40 14.20
N ALA A 206 -13.44 4.09 15.22
CA ALA A 206 -12.53 5.21 15.01
C ALA A 206 -11.09 4.68 14.84
N LEU A 207 -10.43 5.06 13.75
CA LEU A 207 -9.02 4.76 13.55
C LEU A 207 -8.16 5.56 14.52
N THR A 208 -7.06 4.97 14.99
CA THR A 208 -6.06 5.76 15.72
C THR A 208 -5.43 6.81 14.79
N PRO A 209 -4.82 7.89 15.32
CA PRO A 209 -4.18 8.90 14.46
C PRO A 209 -3.13 8.32 13.49
N TYR A 210 -2.38 7.30 13.92
CA TYR A 210 -1.38 6.63 13.09
C TYR A 210 -1.98 5.70 12.03
N GLU A 211 -3.10 5.02 12.36
CA GLU A 211 -3.86 4.24 11.39
C GLU A 211 -4.49 5.15 10.33
N LEU A 212 -5.02 6.31 10.73
CA LEU A 212 -5.56 7.31 9.81
C LEU A 212 -4.47 7.88 8.89
N ALA A 213 -3.30 8.25 9.42
CA ALA A 213 -2.14 8.66 8.63
C ALA A 213 -1.72 7.59 7.61
N SER A 214 -1.65 6.33 8.06
CA SER A 214 -1.32 5.21 7.19
C SER A 214 -2.40 5.01 6.12
N SER A 215 -3.68 5.03 6.48
CA SER A 215 -4.79 4.87 5.53
C SER A 215 -4.75 5.95 4.44
N LEU A 216 -4.55 7.22 4.82
CA LEU A 216 -4.39 8.33 3.87
C LEU A 216 -3.17 8.14 2.96
N SER A 217 -1.99 7.86 3.53
CA SER A 217 -0.76 7.73 2.72
C SER A 217 -0.85 6.57 1.73
N TYR A 218 -1.28 5.38 2.18
CA TYR A 218 -1.37 4.22 1.31
C TYR A 218 -2.48 4.33 0.28
N LEU A 219 -3.56 5.04 0.59
CA LEU A 219 -4.61 5.34 -0.40
C LEU A 219 -4.04 6.19 -1.54
N ILE A 220 -3.31 7.27 -1.20
CA ILE A 220 -2.91 8.31 -2.15
C ILE A 220 -1.61 7.95 -2.86
N THR A 221 -0.60 7.46 -2.14
CA THR A 221 0.78 7.29 -2.64
C THR A 221 1.20 5.84 -2.79
N ALA A 222 0.41 4.88 -2.28
CA ALA A 222 0.82 3.49 -2.10
C ALA A 222 2.09 3.32 -1.26
N GLY A 223 2.45 4.31 -0.45
CA GLY A 223 3.65 4.31 0.38
C GLY A 223 3.35 4.58 1.86
N PRO A 224 4.34 4.40 2.75
CA PRO A 224 4.19 4.74 4.16
C PRO A 224 3.95 6.26 4.33
N PRO A 225 3.34 6.70 5.45
CA PRO A 225 3.26 8.12 5.78
C PRO A 225 4.66 8.73 5.88
N ASP A 226 4.84 9.93 5.35
CA ASP A 226 6.08 10.70 5.54
C ASP A 226 6.12 11.37 6.92
N ASP A 227 7.26 11.96 7.28
CA ASP A 227 7.48 12.55 8.60
C ASP A 227 6.46 13.66 8.90
N ALA A 228 6.06 14.45 7.89
CA ALA A 228 5.05 15.50 8.04
C ALA A 228 3.67 14.93 8.41
N LEU A 229 3.26 13.84 7.75
CA LEU A 229 1.99 13.18 8.04
C LEU A 229 2.00 12.45 9.39
N LEU A 230 3.13 11.87 9.79
CA LEU A 230 3.30 11.30 11.14
C LEU A 230 3.26 12.37 12.23
N GLU A 231 3.81 13.56 11.98
CA GLU A 231 3.71 14.70 12.89
C GLU A 231 2.26 15.23 12.97
N ALA A 232 1.55 15.28 11.85
CA ALA A 232 0.12 15.62 11.82
C ALA A 232 -0.72 14.62 12.64
N ALA A 233 -0.36 13.33 12.61
CA ALA A 233 -0.98 12.33 13.48
C ALA A 233 -0.68 12.57 14.95
N THR A 234 0.58 12.86 15.28
CA THR A 234 1.05 13.07 16.67
C THR A 234 0.42 14.31 17.31
N SER A 235 0.33 15.41 16.54
CA SER A 235 -0.23 16.68 16.99
C SER A 235 -1.76 16.71 17.06
N GLY A 236 -2.44 15.67 16.53
CA GLY A 236 -3.90 15.62 16.45
C GLY A 236 -4.51 16.41 15.31
N ALA A 237 -3.70 16.94 14.39
CA ALA A 237 -4.17 17.69 13.23
C ALA A 237 -5.09 16.84 12.32
N LEU A 238 -4.88 15.53 12.25
CA LEU A 238 -5.71 14.62 11.45
C LEU A 238 -7.13 14.40 12.03
N SER A 239 -7.40 14.87 13.24
CA SER A 239 -8.72 14.76 13.87
C SER A 239 -9.75 15.69 13.21
N THR A 240 -9.31 16.77 12.55
CA THR A 240 -10.21 17.72 11.88
C THR A 240 -10.34 17.46 10.38
N SER A 241 -11.46 17.86 9.79
CA SER A 241 -11.67 17.81 8.33
C SER A 241 -10.62 18.61 7.59
N GLU A 242 -10.29 19.80 8.09
CA GLU A 242 -9.38 20.74 7.45
C GLU A 242 -7.95 20.21 7.47
N GLY A 243 -7.53 19.58 8.57
CA GLY A 243 -6.20 18.96 8.67
C GLY A 243 -6.05 17.76 7.74
N ARG A 244 -7.09 16.92 7.62
CA ARG A 244 -7.09 15.82 6.64
C ARG A 244 -7.06 16.35 5.21
N GLU A 245 -7.86 17.36 4.87
CA GLU A 245 -7.88 17.93 3.53
C GLU A 245 -6.53 18.53 3.15
N ALA A 246 -5.89 19.26 4.08
CA ALA A 246 -4.57 19.84 3.85
C ALA A 246 -3.52 18.77 3.50
N GLU A 247 -3.47 17.68 4.26
CA GLU A 247 -2.54 16.57 4.00
C GLU A 247 -2.88 15.82 2.70
N VAL A 248 -4.16 15.59 2.40
CA VAL A 248 -4.58 14.98 1.12
C VAL A 248 -4.09 15.83 -0.06
N ARG A 249 -4.33 17.14 -0.02
CA ARG A 249 -3.89 18.06 -1.09
C ARG A 249 -2.37 18.07 -1.23
N ARG A 250 -1.63 18.05 -0.12
CA ARG A 250 -0.16 17.99 -0.12
C ARG A 250 0.34 16.69 -0.75
N LEU A 251 -0.19 15.54 -0.34
CA LEU A 251 0.21 14.24 -0.86
C LEU A 251 -0.09 14.10 -2.36
N LEU A 252 -1.21 14.64 -2.84
CA LEU A 252 -1.56 14.64 -4.27
C LEU A 252 -0.56 15.38 -5.16
N GLN A 253 0.27 16.27 -4.60
CA GLN A 253 1.33 16.95 -5.34
C GLN A 253 2.62 16.13 -5.47
N THR A 254 2.72 14.98 -4.80
CA THR A 254 3.92 14.14 -4.82
C THR A 254 4.00 13.31 -6.10
N SER A 255 5.22 12.95 -6.52
CA SER A 255 5.43 12.00 -7.61
C SER A 255 4.83 10.62 -7.29
N ALA A 256 4.88 10.19 -6.04
CA ALA A 256 4.30 8.92 -5.61
C ALA A 256 2.78 8.86 -5.80
N ALA A 257 2.06 9.99 -5.61
CA ALA A 257 0.64 10.06 -5.93
C ALA A 257 0.38 9.91 -7.44
N ARG A 258 1.23 10.52 -8.28
CA ARG A 258 1.15 10.35 -9.75
C ARG A 258 1.39 8.90 -10.14
N ASP A 259 2.44 8.26 -9.61
CA ASP A 259 2.76 6.86 -9.86
C ASP A 259 1.59 5.93 -9.46
N ARG A 260 0.90 6.25 -8.35
CA ARG A 260 -0.31 5.53 -7.93
C ARG A 260 -1.45 5.69 -8.93
N ILE A 261 -1.73 6.90 -9.41
CA ILE A 261 -2.79 7.13 -10.40
C ILE A 261 -2.46 6.40 -11.70
N VAL A 262 -1.22 6.47 -12.19
CA VAL A 262 -0.78 5.72 -13.38
C VAL A 262 -1.06 4.22 -13.21
N ARG A 263 -0.71 3.63 -12.06
CA ARG A 263 -1.00 2.23 -11.78
C ARG A 263 -2.50 1.93 -11.80
N ILE A 264 -3.33 2.78 -11.19
CA ILE A 264 -4.79 2.62 -11.19
C ILE A 264 -5.33 2.61 -12.62
N VAL A 265 -4.89 3.55 -13.46
CA VAL A 265 -5.32 3.62 -14.87
C VAL A 265 -4.87 2.38 -15.64
N ARG A 266 -3.63 1.92 -15.44
CA ARG A 266 -3.11 0.69 -16.07
C ARG A 266 -3.94 -0.53 -15.67
N GLU A 267 -4.30 -0.67 -14.40
CA GLU A 267 -5.13 -1.79 -13.92
C GLU A 267 -6.57 -1.68 -14.39
N TRP A 268 -7.16 -0.49 -14.36
CA TRP A 268 -8.52 -0.21 -14.82
C TRP A 268 -8.72 -0.62 -16.28
N LEU A 269 -7.78 -0.24 -17.14
CA LEU A 269 -7.83 -0.52 -18.57
C LEU A 269 -7.18 -1.86 -18.94
N GLY A 270 -6.63 -2.58 -17.95
CA GLY A 270 -5.95 -3.87 -18.15
C GLY A 270 -4.66 -3.80 -18.97
N ILE A 271 -4.03 -2.62 -19.03
CA ILE A 271 -2.81 -2.36 -19.82
C ILE A 271 -1.58 -3.00 -19.18
N ASP A 272 -1.60 -3.21 -17.87
CA ASP A 272 -0.56 -3.94 -17.15
C ASP A 272 -0.37 -5.39 -17.65
N ARG A 273 -1.36 -5.94 -18.36
CA ARG A 273 -1.27 -7.27 -19.00
C ARG A 273 -0.38 -7.32 -20.23
N ILE A 274 0.02 -6.17 -20.79
CA ILE A 274 0.93 -6.12 -21.95
C ILE A 274 2.22 -6.88 -21.64
N ALA A 275 2.78 -6.69 -20.45
CA ALA A 275 4.01 -7.36 -19.99
C ALA A 275 3.95 -8.89 -20.12
N MET A 276 2.78 -9.47 -19.81
CA MET A 276 2.55 -10.92 -19.80
C MET A 276 1.96 -11.44 -21.12
N THR A 277 1.63 -10.55 -22.05
CA THR A 277 1.07 -10.93 -23.33
C THR A 277 2.17 -11.53 -24.20
N ALA A 278 1.88 -12.70 -24.76
CA ALA A 278 2.72 -13.36 -25.76
C ALA A 278 1.96 -13.41 -27.09
N LYS A 279 2.69 -13.20 -28.19
CA LYS A 279 2.19 -13.35 -29.55
C LYS A 279 3.04 -14.37 -30.31
N ASP A 280 2.45 -15.04 -31.30
CA ASP A 280 3.19 -15.92 -32.20
C ASP A 280 4.26 -15.12 -32.95
N SER A 281 5.53 -15.47 -32.73
CA SER A 281 6.67 -14.75 -33.31
C SER A 281 6.80 -14.95 -34.82
N ASN A 282 6.16 -15.97 -35.40
CA ASN A 282 6.11 -16.13 -36.85
C ASN A 282 5.14 -15.15 -37.51
N VAL A 283 4.14 -14.67 -36.76
CA VAL A 283 3.11 -13.73 -37.25
C VAL A 283 3.45 -12.30 -36.82
N TYR A 284 3.92 -12.11 -35.59
CA TYR A 284 4.19 -10.81 -34.97
C TYR A 284 5.65 -10.71 -34.49
N GLY A 285 6.60 -10.85 -35.43
CA GLY A 285 8.03 -10.93 -35.12
C GLY A 285 8.62 -9.73 -34.36
N GLU A 286 8.05 -8.54 -34.53
CA GLU A 286 8.52 -7.31 -33.89
C GLU A 286 7.98 -7.11 -32.47
N PHE A 287 6.87 -7.78 -32.11
CA PHE A 287 6.15 -7.54 -30.85
C PHE A 287 7.03 -7.67 -29.61
N ALA A 288 7.90 -8.69 -29.57
CA ALA A 288 8.79 -8.90 -28.44
C ALA A 288 9.77 -7.74 -28.23
N GLY A 289 10.20 -7.08 -29.32
CA GLY A 289 11.13 -5.96 -29.28
C GLY A 289 10.46 -4.64 -28.85
N VAL A 290 9.21 -4.42 -29.25
CA VAL A 290 8.47 -3.19 -28.92
C VAL A 290 7.63 -3.27 -27.65
N ARG A 291 7.39 -4.47 -27.10
CA ARG A 291 6.55 -4.65 -25.90
C ARG A 291 7.02 -3.82 -24.69
N PRO A 292 8.31 -3.78 -24.32
CA PRO A 292 8.76 -2.91 -23.23
C PRO A 292 8.48 -1.43 -23.52
N SER A 293 8.66 -1.00 -24.76
CA SER A 293 8.37 0.36 -25.20
C SER A 293 6.88 0.70 -25.13
N MET A 294 5.97 -0.24 -25.42
CA MET A 294 4.52 -0.05 -25.26
C MET A 294 4.11 0.21 -23.80
N GLU A 295 4.81 -0.42 -22.85
CA GLU A 295 4.58 -0.16 -21.42
C GLU A 295 5.05 1.24 -21.03
N ILE A 296 6.26 1.62 -21.49
CA ILE A 296 6.83 2.96 -21.26
C ILE A 296 5.94 4.04 -21.90
N GLU A 297 5.47 3.83 -23.13
CA GLU A 297 4.54 4.72 -23.83
C GLU A 297 3.29 4.97 -23.00
N THR A 298 2.67 3.91 -22.48
CA THR A 298 1.45 4.04 -21.68
C THR A 298 1.71 4.87 -20.43
N GLU A 299 2.77 4.58 -19.69
CA GLU A 299 3.10 5.30 -18.46
C GLU A 299 3.41 6.77 -18.75
N ALA A 300 4.17 7.05 -19.81
CA ALA A 300 4.50 8.41 -20.22
C ALA A 300 3.26 9.19 -20.67
N PHE A 301 2.39 8.58 -21.48
CA PHE A 301 1.13 9.18 -21.91
C PHE A 301 0.21 9.53 -20.74
N VAL A 302 -0.04 8.58 -19.83
CA VAL A 302 -0.89 8.85 -18.66
C VAL A 302 -0.29 9.95 -17.79
N ASN A 303 1.04 9.95 -17.60
CA ASN A 303 1.70 11.02 -16.86
C ASN A 303 1.58 12.38 -17.53
N GLU A 304 1.67 12.45 -18.87
CA GLU A 304 1.51 13.69 -19.63
C GLU A 304 0.08 14.23 -19.49
N VAL A 305 -0.93 13.37 -19.64
CA VAL A 305 -2.35 13.75 -19.43
C VAL A 305 -2.58 14.25 -18.01
N LEU A 306 -2.01 13.61 -16.99
CA LEU A 306 -2.14 14.05 -15.60
C LEU A 306 -1.39 15.36 -15.30
N SER A 307 -0.37 15.68 -16.10
CA SER A 307 0.42 16.92 -15.95
C SER A 307 -0.15 18.06 -16.79
N SER A 308 -1.00 17.77 -17.77
CA SER A 308 -1.67 18.76 -18.60
C SER A 308 -2.72 19.53 -17.79
N SER A 309 -2.92 20.81 -18.11
CA SER A 309 -3.82 21.71 -17.36
C SER A 309 -5.28 21.25 -17.35
N ASN A 310 -5.67 20.39 -18.28
CA ASN A 310 -7.05 19.93 -18.44
C ASN A 310 -7.27 18.49 -17.97
N GLY A 311 -6.27 17.60 -18.08
CA GLY A 311 -6.25 16.26 -17.51
C GLY A 311 -7.59 15.53 -17.45
N THR A 312 -8.29 15.43 -18.59
CA THR A 312 -9.67 14.91 -18.62
C THR A 312 -9.71 13.42 -18.96
N VAL A 313 -10.74 12.72 -18.50
CA VAL A 313 -11.03 11.34 -18.95
C VAL A 313 -11.27 11.30 -20.47
N GLY A 314 -11.82 12.36 -21.05
CA GLY A 314 -12.00 12.48 -22.50
C GLY A 314 -10.69 12.50 -23.27
N GLU A 315 -9.68 13.21 -22.74
CA GLU A 315 -8.32 13.20 -23.29
C GLU A 315 -7.66 11.84 -23.08
N LEU A 316 -7.78 11.25 -21.89
CA LEU A 316 -7.22 9.92 -21.59
C LEU A 316 -7.71 8.82 -22.54
N LEU A 317 -8.99 8.87 -22.96
CA LEU A 317 -9.62 7.83 -23.79
C LEU A 317 -9.74 8.19 -25.28
N GLY A 318 -9.57 9.47 -25.63
CA GLY A 318 -9.85 10.01 -26.95
C GLY A 318 -8.71 10.78 -27.61
N ALA A 319 -7.53 10.85 -26.97
CA ALA A 319 -6.37 11.48 -27.57
C ALA A 319 -5.97 10.80 -28.88
N ASP A 320 -5.57 11.62 -29.85
CA ASP A 320 -5.00 11.22 -31.14
C ASP A 320 -3.46 11.34 -31.15
N TRP A 321 -2.86 11.49 -29.97
CA TRP A 321 -1.41 11.61 -29.74
C TRP A 321 -0.95 10.70 -28.60
N SER A 322 0.35 10.44 -28.53
CA SER A 322 0.99 9.63 -27.49
C SER A 322 2.44 10.07 -27.26
N VAL A 323 3.10 9.56 -26.23
CA VAL A 323 4.52 9.80 -25.92
C VAL A 323 5.32 8.54 -26.24
N ILE A 324 5.98 8.52 -27.41
CA ILE A 324 6.64 7.33 -27.95
C ILE A 324 8.17 7.45 -27.92
N ASP A 325 8.84 6.31 -27.76
CA ASP A 325 10.29 6.18 -27.84
C ASP A 325 10.76 5.77 -29.27
N GLU A 326 12.07 5.57 -29.46
CA GLU A 326 12.65 5.25 -30.76
C GLU A 326 12.12 3.92 -31.35
N PRO A 327 12.06 2.79 -30.61
CA PRO A 327 11.46 1.56 -31.10
C PRO A 327 10.03 1.74 -31.60
N LEU A 328 9.18 2.45 -30.84
CA LEU A 328 7.79 2.66 -31.24
C LEU A 328 7.63 3.65 -32.38
N ARG A 329 8.51 4.64 -32.51
CA ARG A 329 8.48 5.55 -33.66
C ARG A 329 8.69 4.81 -34.98
N GLY A 330 9.69 3.92 -35.01
CA GLY A 330 9.90 3.04 -36.16
C GLY A 330 8.73 2.11 -36.43
N PHE A 331 8.09 1.59 -35.38
CA PHE A 331 6.95 0.67 -35.46
C PHE A 331 5.66 1.35 -35.95
N TYR A 332 5.34 2.54 -35.45
CA TYR A 332 4.15 3.30 -35.83
C TYR A 332 4.33 4.11 -37.13
N GLY A 333 5.57 4.27 -37.61
CA GLY A 333 5.87 5.04 -38.81
C GLY A 333 5.73 6.55 -38.63
N ALA A 334 6.04 7.03 -37.42
CA ALA A 334 5.98 8.45 -37.04
C ALA A 334 7.27 9.23 -37.33
#